data_AF-A0A948V5U3-F1
#
_entry.id   AF-A0A948V5U3-F1
#
_cell.length_a   1.000
_cell.length_b   1.000
_cell.length_c   1.000
_cell.angle_alpha   90.00
_cell.angle_beta   90.00
_cell.angle_gamma   90.00
#
_symmetry.space_group_name_H-M   'P 1'
#
loop_
_entity.id
_entity.type
_entity.pdbx_description
1 polymer ?
#
loop_
_entity_poly.entity_id
_entity_poly.type
_entity_poly.pdbx_seq_one_letter_code
_entity_poly.pdbx_strand_id
1 'polypeptide(L)'
;MELEFKKNFDETRKNWRLFWEGKLNRPIILATIPKPGKKPISCPKWGEAFYRNQEEVVDQALRWAESHEFLCDAVPFFPPSLMMGLFPAILGAKITEVHEEWGVDTAVVPFVRDIDDVNLKFRRDSKWWEKWVSLCECIKRKCADRLVFGEASVDYNLDVLGAIRGTAELMTDFYDNPAGVHNAMRQINKVGSSPK
;
A
#
# COMPACT_ATOMS: atom_id res chain seq x y z
N MET A 1 8.23 18.47 13.24
CA MET A 1 7.62 18.56 11.89
C MET A 1 6.17 18.88 12.14
N GLU A 2 5.64 19.93 11.54
CA GLU A 2 4.25 20.31 11.80
C GLU A 2 3.33 19.68 10.75
N LEU A 3 2.18 19.15 11.20
CA LEU A 3 1.11 18.68 10.32
C LEU A 3 -0.13 19.54 10.53
N GLU A 4 -0.66 20.12 9.46
CA GLU A 4 -1.84 21.01 9.50
C GLU A 4 -3.02 20.39 10.27
N PHE A 5 -3.31 19.11 10.04
CA PHE A 5 -4.44 18.41 10.65
C PHE A 5 -4.09 17.69 11.95
N LYS A 6 -2.86 17.80 12.45
CA LYS A 6 -2.40 17.18 13.70
C LYS A 6 -1.41 18.06 14.43
N LYS A 7 -1.92 19.03 15.19
CA LYS A 7 -1.10 20.00 15.94
C LYS A 7 -0.11 19.34 16.93
N ASN A 8 -0.49 18.23 17.57
CA ASN A 8 0.37 17.48 18.49
C ASN A 8 1.12 16.32 17.80
N PHE A 9 1.51 16.49 16.53
CA PHE A 9 2.10 15.41 15.75
C PHE A 9 3.46 14.93 16.29
N ASP A 10 4.31 15.82 16.81
CA ASP A 10 5.60 15.40 17.36
C ASP A 10 5.44 14.46 18.57
N GLU A 11 4.46 14.71 19.45
CA GLU A 11 4.12 13.80 20.55
C GLU A 11 3.50 12.49 20.03
N THR A 12 2.63 12.57 19.03
CA THR A 12 2.04 11.39 18.37
C THR A 12 3.13 10.50 17.77
N ARG A 13 4.09 11.10 17.06
CA ARG A 13 5.25 10.41 16.49
C ARG A 13 6.10 9.74 17.56
N LYS A 14 6.32 10.39 18.71
CA LYS A 14 7.03 9.82 19.85
C LYS A 14 6.30 8.61 20.41
N ASN A 15 4.97 8.67 20.57
CA ASN A 15 4.16 7.54 21.04
C ASN A 15 4.26 6.35 20.09
N TRP A 16 4.15 6.58 18.78
CA TRP A 16 4.34 5.54 17.76
C TRP A 16 5.73 4.89 17.85
N ARG A 17 6.79 5.68 18.04
CA ARG A 17 8.14 5.15 18.26
C ARG A 17 8.21 4.27 19.52
N LEU A 18 7.70 4.77 20.65
CA LEU A 18 7.69 4.00 21.91
C LEU A 18 6.86 2.72 21.79
N PHE A 19 5.77 2.73 21.04
CA PHE A 19 4.96 1.54 20.77
C PHE A 19 5.76 0.49 20.01
N TRP A 20 6.42 0.86 18.91
CA TRP A 20 7.25 -0.06 18.14
C TRP A 20 8.48 -0.56 18.90
N GLU A 21 9.00 0.23 19.85
CA GLU A 21 10.06 -0.20 20.77
C GLU A 21 9.56 -1.06 21.94
N GLY A 22 8.25 -1.29 22.09
CA GLY A 22 7.68 -2.03 23.22
C GLY A 22 7.75 -1.28 24.56
N LYS A 23 7.93 0.04 24.55
CA LYS A 23 8.14 0.90 25.73
C LYS A 23 6.94 1.78 26.07
N LEU A 24 5.90 1.78 25.24
CA LEU A 24 4.70 2.57 25.52
C LEU A 24 3.86 1.84 26.58
N ASN A 25 3.71 2.44 27.77
CA ASN A 25 2.97 1.87 28.91
C ASN A 25 1.44 1.95 28.76
N ARG A 26 0.93 2.06 27.53
CA ARG A 26 -0.49 2.09 27.17
C ARG A 26 -0.67 1.65 25.72
N PRO A 27 -1.86 1.20 25.29
CA PRO A 27 -2.13 0.98 23.87
C PRO A 27 -2.06 2.29 23.07
N ILE A 28 -1.75 2.17 21.78
CA ILE A 28 -2.01 3.20 20.78
C ILE A 28 -3.53 3.32 20.61
N ILE A 29 -4.05 4.55 20.64
CA ILE A 29 -5.49 4.82 20.48
C ILE A 29 -5.68 5.68 19.25
N LEU A 30 -6.49 5.20 18.30
CA LEU A 30 -6.78 5.89 17.05
C LEU A 30 -8.25 6.28 17.02
N ALA A 31 -8.53 7.58 16.98
CA ALA A 31 -9.88 8.11 16.82
C ALA A 31 -9.86 9.22 15.76
N THR A 32 -10.71 9.07 14.75
CA THR A 32 -10.92 10.07 13.71
C THR A 32 -12.40 10.41 13.70
N ILE A 33 -12.74 11.65 14.02
CA ILE A 33 -14.14 12.09 14.15
C ILE A 33 -14.42 13.29 13.24
N PRO A 34 -15.65 13.48 12.75
CA PRO A 34 -16.01 14.70 12.03
C PRO A 34 -15.83 15.94 12.92
N LYS A 35 -15.35 17.04 12.33
CA LYS A 35 -15.30 18.34 13.01
C LYS A 35 -16.71 18.87 13.29
N PRO A 36 -16.99 19.41 14.49
CA PRO A 36 -18.26 20.08 14.77
C PRO A 36 -18.57 21.16 13.73
N GLY A 37 -19.79 21.16 13.19
CA GLY A 37 -20.24 22.15 12.21
C GLY A 37 -19.67 22.00 10.80
N LYS A 38 -18.83 20.99 10.51
CA LYS A 38 -18.41 20.64 9.15
C LYS A 38 -19.18 19.43 8.64
N LYS A 39 -19.58 19.46 7.36
CA LYS A 39 -20.13 18.27 6.69
C LYS A 39 -19.01 17.23 6.52
N PRO A 40 -19.16 15.99 7.02
CA PRO A 40 -18.14 14.97 6.86
C PRO A 40 -18.01 14.56 5.39
N ILE A 41 -16.77 14.41 4.94
CA ILE A 41 -16.42 13.88 3.61
C ILE A 41 -15.74 12.55 3.83
N SER A 42 -16.13 11.50 3.10
CA SER A 42 -15.47 10.19 3.22
C SER A 42 -14.05 10.22 2.63
N CYS A 43 -13.13 9.52 3.30
CA CYS A 43 -11.84 9.18 2.72
C CYS A 43 -12.06 8.40 1.41
N PRO A 44 -11.24 8.60 0.36
CA PRO A 44 -11.28 7.72 -0.79
C PRO A 44 -11.15 6.26 -0.35
N LYS A 45 -11.92 5.38 -0.99
CA LYS A 45 -11.75 3.94 -0.79
C LYS A 45 -10.39 3.53 -1.32
N TRP A 46 -9.88 2.45 -0.76
CA TRP A 46 -8.65 1.84 -1.22
C TRP A 46 -8.76 1.44 -2.70
N GLY A 47 -7.71 1.66 -3.48
CA GLY A 47 -7.67 1.28 -4.91
C GLY A 47 -8.46 2.20 -5.87
N GLU A 48 -9.12 3.25 -5.39
CA GLU A 48 -9.90 4.17 -6.25
C GLU A 48 -9.07 4.84 -7.35
N ALA A 49 -7.77 5.02 -7.12
CA ALA A 49 -6.83 5.55 -8.12
C ALA A 49 -6.61 4.60 -9.32
N PHE A 50 -7.09 3.35 -9.24
CA PHE A 50 -7.10 2.45 -10.40
C PHE A 50 -8.01 2.97 -11.52
N TYR A 51 -9.20 3.48 -11.18
CA TYR A 51 -10.21 3.90 -12.17
C TYR A 51 -10.32 5.42 -12.31
N ARG A 52 -10.12 6.14 -11.21
CA ARG A 52 -10.31 7.59 -11.17
C ARG A 52 -9.03 8.35 -11.44
N ASN A 53 -9.19 9.63 -11.79
CA ASN A 53 -8.08 10.54 -11.88
C ASN A 53 -7.43 10.72 -10.49
N GLN A 54 -6.11 10.54 -10.41
CA GLN A 54 -5.37 10.64 -9.16
C GLN A 54 -5.52 12.00 -8.47
N GLU A 55 -5.65 13.10 -9.23
CA GLU A 55 -5.82 14.45 -8.68
C GLU A 55 -7.11 14.53 -7.88
N GLU A 56 -8.21 13.98 -8.40
CA GLU A 56 -9.51 13.96 -7.75
C GLU A 56 -9.53 13.09 -6.48
N VAL A 57 -8.83 11.95 -6.54
CA VAL A 57 -8.67 11.04 -5.40
C VAL A 57 -7.91 11.75 -4.28
N VAL A 58 -6.78 12.39 -4.60
CA VAL A 58 -5.96 13.12 -3.63
C VAL A 58 -6.70 14.35 -3.08
N ASP A 59 -7.45 15.07 -3.91
CA ASP A 59 -8.30 16.19 -3.47
C ASP A 59 -9.42 15.74 -2.53
N GLN A 60 -9.99 14.57 -2.76
CA GLN A 60 -10.95 13.98 -1.83
C GLN A 60 -10.27 13.59 -0.50
N ALA A 61 -9.07 13.00 -0.53
CA ALA A 61 -8.31 12.68 0.69
C ALA A 61 -8.00 13.93 1.53
N LEU A 62 -7.60 15.02 0.90
CA LEU A 62 -7.38 16.30 1.58
C LEU A 62 -8.66 16.84 2.21
N ARG A 63 -9.78 16.84 1.48
CA ARG A 63 -11.07 17.29 1.99
C ARG A 63 -11.60 16.41 3.13
N TRP A 64 -11.36 15.10 3.07
CA TRP A 64 -11.64 14.19 4.19
C TRP A 64 -10.87 14.64 5.43
N ALA A 65 -9.55 14.80 5.33
CA ALA A 65 -8.75 15.23 6.48
C ALA A 65 -9.12 16.63 6.99
N GLU A 66 -9.51 17.53 6.10
CA GLU A 66 -9.96 18.88 6.49
C GLU A 66 -11.29 18.85 7.26
N SER A 67 -12.17 17.89 6.95
CA SER A 67 -13.47 17.70 7.61
C SER A 67 -13.42 16.90 8.91
N HIS A 68 -12.26 16.31 9.26
CA HIS A 68 -12.11 15.45 10.44
C HIS A 68 -11.05 15.98 11.43
N GLU A 69 -11.16 15.53 12.69
CA GLU A 69 -10.14 15.66 13.73
C GLU A 69 -9.50 14.30 14.00
N PHE A 70 -8.17 14.29 14.10
CA PHE A 70 -7.36 13.11 14.38
C PHE A 70 -6.92 13.13 15.85
N LEU A 71 -7.68 12.44 16.70
CA LEU A 71 -7.52 12.43 18.15
C LEU A 71 -6.51 11.38 18.61
N CYS A 72 -6.07 11.50 19.86
CA CYS A 72 -5.12 10.57 20.49
C CYS A 72 -3.85 10.37 19.63
N ASP A 73 -3.54 9.14 19.23
CA ASP A 73 -2.37 8.79 18.41
C ASP A 73 -2.71 8.67 16.91
N ALA A 74 -3.95 9.03 16.50
CA ALA A 74 -4.34 9.04 15.11
C ALA A 74 -3.49 10.04 14.31
N VAL A 75 -3.02 9.59 13.16
CA VAL A 75 -2.26 10.39 12.19
C VAL A 75 -3.15 10.59 10.97
N PRO A 76 -3.21 11.81 10.39
CA PRO A 76 -3.85 12.04 9.10
C PRO A 76 -3.04 11.34 8.01
N PHE A 77 -3.30 10.05 7.80
CA PHE A 77 -2.56 9.18 6.91
C PHE A 77 -3.37 8.83 5.67
N PHE A 78 -2.74 8.91 4.49
CA PHE A 78 -3.33 8.47 3.23
C PHE A 78 -2.31 7.69 2.39
N PRO A 79 -2.51 6.39 2.13
CA PRO A 79 -1.57 5.60 1.35
C PRO A 79 -1.71 5.84 -0.17
N PRO A 80 -0.66 5.65 -0.97
CA PRO A 80 -0.75 5.65 -2.44
C PRO A 80 -1.38 4.32 -2.93
N SER A 81 -2.61 4.03 -2.51
CA SER A 81 -3.32 2.79 -2.84
C SER A 81 -3.78 2.82 -4.30
N LEU A 82 -3.08 2.07 -5.15
CA LEU A 82 -3.44 1.96 -6.56
C LEU A 82 -4.34 0.76 -6.83
N MET A 83 -3.95 -0.44 -6.41
CA MET A 83 -4.66 -1.70 -6.68
C MET A 83 -4.05 -2.87 -5.91
N MET A 84 -4.72 -4.02 -5.92
CA MET A 84 -4.19 -5.27 -5.34
C MET A 84 -3.19 -5.87 -6.33
N GLY A 85 -2.13 -6.47 -5.80
CA GLY A 85 -1.11 -7.08 -6.65
C GLY A 85 -0.30 -6.06 -7.47
N LEU A 86 -0.15 -4.82 -6.97
CA LEU A 86 0.70 -3.79 -7.59
C LEU A 86 2.11 -4.32 -7.86
N PHE A 87 2.74 -4.96 -6.87
CA PHE A 87 4.10 -5.47 -7.04
C PHE A 87 4.18 -6.59 -8.09
N PRO A 88 3.34 -7.65 -8.05
CA PRO A 88 3.21 -8.59 -9.17
C PRO A 88 3.01 -7.93 -10.54
N ALA A 89 2.19 -6.88 -10.63
CA ALA A 89 1.98 -6.14 -11.86
C ALA A 89 3.25 -5.44 -12.36
N ILE A 90 4.06 -4.89 -11.44
CA ILE A 90 5.38 -4.33 -11.75
C ILE A 90 6.36 -5.43 -12.17
N LEU A 91 6.24 -6.66 -11.67
CA LEU A 91 7.04 -7.79 -12.14
C LEU A 91 6.64 -8.30 -13.54
N GLY A 92 5.51 -7.81 -14.08
CA GLY A 92 5.02 -8.15 -15.41
C GLY A 92 3.76 -9.01 -15.42
N ALA A 93 3.13 -9.25 -14.26
CA ALA A 93 1.87 -9.97 -14.23
C ALA A 93 0.75 -9.19 -14.94
N LYS A 94 -0.14 -9.94 -15.60
CA LYS A 94 -1.40 -9.40 -16.09
C LYS A 94 -2.34 -9.20 -14.90
N ILE A 95 -3.03 -8.06 -14.88
CA ILE A 95 -4.06 -7.73 -13.90
C ILE A 95 -5.44 -7.83 -14.55
N THR A 96 -6.39 -8.43 -13.84
CA THR A 96 -7.80 -8.53 -14.21
C THR A 96 -8.67 -7.89 -13.15
N GLU A 97 -9.81 -7.36 -13.56
CA GLU A 97 -10.80 -6.78 -12.65
C GLU A 97 -11.68 -7.88 -12.07
N VAL A 98 -12.04 -7.73 -10.80
CA VAL A 98 -12.99 -8.58 -10.07
C VAL A 98 -14.11 -7.66 -9.61
N HIS A 99 -15.32 -7.90 -10.11
CA HIS A 99 -16.48 -7.10 -9.77
C HIS A 99 -17.24 -7.74 -8.62
N GLU A 100 -17.37 -7.01 -7.53
CA GLU A 100 -18.06 -7.43 -6.31
C GLU A 100 -19.20 -6.45 -5.99
N GLU A 101 -20.11 -6.82 -5.10
CA GLU A 101 -21.22 -5.94 -4.70
C GLU A 101 -20.74 -4.59 -4.11
N TRP A 102 -19.56 -4.58 -3.49
CA TRP A 102 -18.98 -3.42 -2.81
C TRP A 102 -18.08 -2.54 -3.70
N GLY A 103 -17.77 -2.98 -4.91
CA GLY A 103 -16.93 -2.24 -5.86
C GLY A 103 -16.18 -3.14 -6.85
N VAL A 104 -15.10 -2.59 -7.42
CA VAL A 104 -14.21 -3.33 -8.31
C VAL A 104 -12.85 -3.49 -7.63
N ASP A 105 -12.40 -4.73 -7.53
CA ASP A 105 -11.07 -5.09 -7.05
C ASP A 105 -10.23 -5.64 -8.23
N THR A 106 -8.98 -5.99 -7.97
CA THR A 106 -8.04 -6.47 -8.98
C THR A 106 -7.39 -7.78 -8.57
N ALA A 107 -7.29 -8.71 -9.52
CA ALA A 107 -6.61 -9.99 -9.33
C ALA A 107 -5.39 -10.11 -10.25
N VAL A 108 -4.36 -10.78 -9.74
CA VAL A 108 -3.16 -11.15 -10.49
C VAL A 108 -3.44 -12.43 -11.25
N VAL A 109 -3.11 -12.45 -12.55
CA VAL A 109 -3.08 -13.70 -13.32
C VAL A 109 -1.70 -14.35 -13.13
N PRO A 110 -1.62 -15.56 -12.53
CA PRO A 110 -0.36 -16.26 -12.35
C PRO A 110 0.35 -16.50 -13.68
N PHE A 111 1.66 -16.30 -13.69
CA PHE A 111 2.50 -16.43 -14.89
C PHE A 111 3.73 -17.32 -14.69
N VAL A 112 4.09 -17.65 -13.45
CA VAL A 112 5.16 -18.61 -13.14
C VAL A 112 4.59 -20.01 -13.24
N ARG A 113 5.00 -20.75 -14.27
CA ARG A 113 4.54 -22.13 -14.53
C ARG A 113 5.47 -23.18 -13.97
N ASP A 114 6.76 -22.91 -13.98
CA ASP A 114 7.80 -23.68 -13.32
C ASP A 114 8.55 -22.75 -12.35
N ILE A 115 8.71 -23.20 -11.11
CA ILE A 115 9.34 -22.42 -10.06
C ILE A 115 10.86 -22.38 -10.20
N ASP A 116 11.46 -23.37 -10.87
CA ASP A 116 12.91 -23.40 -11.12
C ASP A 116 13.33 -22.41 -12.20
N ASP A 117 12.43 -22.12 -13.15
CA ASP A 117 12.63 -21.17 -14.25
C ASP A 117 12.33 -19.71 -13.87
N VAL A 118 12.04 -19.45 -12.59
CA VAL A 118 11.66 -18.11 -12.13
C VAL A 118 12.79 -17.10 -12.39
N ASN A 119 12.45 -15.99 -13.06
CA ASN A 119 13.38 -14.91 -13.39
C ASN A 119 12.69 -13.55 -13.22
N LEU A 120 12.71 -13.03 -11.99
CA LEU A 120 12.00 -11.81 -11.63
C LEU A 120 12.88 -10.58 -11.83
N LYS A 121 12.29 -9.55 -12.43
CA LYS A 121 12.94 -8.25 -12.65
C LYS A 121 12.00 -7.12 -12.28
N PHE A 122 12.52 -6.09 -11.62
CA PHE A 122 11.77 -4.87 -11.39
C PHE A 122 11.59 -4.11 -12.72
N ARG A 123 10.34 -3.86 -13.13
CA ARG A 123 10.07 -3.15 -14.39
C ARG A 123 9.68 -1.71 -14.14
N ARG A 124 10.66 -0.80 -14.12
CA ARG A 124 10.43 0.65 -14.05
C ARG A 124 9.73 1.21 -15.29
N ASP A 125 9.75 0.46 -16.40
CA ASP A 125 9.04 0.74 -17.65
C ASP A 125 7.58 0.24 -17.63
N SER A 126 7.15 -0.43 -16.56
CA SER A 126 5.75 -0.86 -16.43
C SER A 126 4.82 0.33 -16.28
N LYS A 127 3.71 0.33 -17.04
CA LYS A 127 2.63 1.32 -16.88
C LYS A 127 2.12 1.43 -15.44
N TRP A 128 2.22 0.35 -14.65
CA TRP A 128 1.79 0.32 -13.26
C TRP A 128 2.78 1.03 -12.34
N TRP A 129 4.08 0.92 -12.62
CA TRP A 129 5.10 1.69 -11.93
C TRP A 129 4.91 3.19 -12.18
N GLU A 130 4.76 3.58 -13.45
CA GLU A 130 4.53 4.97 -13.83
C GLU A 130 3.28 5.55 -13.15
N LYS A 131 2.16 4.82 -13.19
CA LYS A 131 0.90 5.24 -12.56
C LYS A 131 1.03 5.39 -11.04
N TRP A 132 1.71 4.45 -10.37
CA TRP A 132 1.92 4.51 -8.93
C TRP A 132 2.87 5.65 -8.52
N VAL A 133 3.95 5.87 -9.27
CA VAL A 133 4.87 7.01 -9.04
C VAL A 133 4.13 8.33 -9.25
N SER A 134 3.30 8.43 -10.30
CA SER A 134 2.49 9.62 -10.56
C SER A 134 1.52 9.93 -9.40
N LEU A 135 0.89 8.89 -8.83
CA LEU A 135 0.05 9.02 -7.63
C LEU A 135 0.87 9.49 -6.42
N CYS A 136 2.05 8.91 -6.19
CA CYS A 136 2.94 9.32 -5.11
C CYS A 136 3.38 10.79 -5.24
N GLU A 137 3.75 11.23 -6.44
CA GLU A 137 4.13 12.63 -6.70
C GLU A 137 2.93 13.58 -6.54
N CYS A 138 1.72 13.15 -6.95
CA CYS A 138 0.50 13.92 -6.73
C CYS A 138 0.23 14.12 -5.23
N ILE A 139 0.31 13.04 -4.42
CA ILE A 139 0.16 13.11 -2.96
C ILE A 139 1.23 14.00 -2.36
N LYS A 140 2.50 13.80 -2.72
CA LYS A 140 3.62 14.61 -2.22
C LYS A 140 3.41 16.09 -2.49
N ARG A 141 2.99 16.46 -3.70
CA ARG A 141 2.77 17.85 -4.11
C ARG A 141 1.59 18.50 -3.39
N LYS A 142 0.48 17.78 -3.21
CA LYS A 142 -0.77 18.34 -2.65
C LYS A 142 -0.86 18.24 -1.13
N CYS A 143 -0.20 17.26 -0.53
CA CYS A 143 -0.37 16.89 0.87
C CYS A 143 0.85 17.15 1.75
N ALA A 144 1.94 17.73 1.21
CA ALA A 144 3.11 18.12 1.97
C ALA A 144 2.71 18.92 3.23
N ASP A 145 3.20 18.49 4.40
CA ASP A 145 2.89 19.07 5.72
C ASP A 145 1.39 19.04 6.13
N ARG A 146 0.54 18.34 5.37
CA ARG A 146 -0.90 18.19 5.65
C ARG A 146 -1.25 16.77 6.04
N LEU A 147 -0.80 15.79 5.24
CA LEU A 147 -0.99 14.37 5.47
C LEU A 147 0.35 13.66 5.56
N VAL A 148 0.41 12.61 6.37
CA VAL A 148 1.44 11.58 6.21
C VAL A 148 1.00 10.67 5.08
N PHE A 149 1.91 10.33 4.19
CA PHE A 149 1.67 9.31 3.18
C PHE A 149 2.86 8.38 3.10
N GLY A 150 2.61 7.18 2.61
CA GLY A 150 3.58 6.12 2.49
C GLY A 150 2.86 4.79 2.32
N GLU A 151 3.64 3.76 2.00
CA GLU A 151 3.16 2.40 1.98
C GLU A 151 3.83 1.66 3.13
N ALA A 152 3.05 1.02 3.99
CA ALA A 152 3.55 0.33 5.19
C ALA A 152 4.13 -1.05 4.82
N SER A 153 3.64 -1.64 3.74
CA SER A 153 4.11 -2.89 3.19
C SER A 153 4.10 -2.79 1.68
N VAL A 154 5.28 -2.76 1.08
CA VAL A 154 5.34 -3.12 -0.33
C VAL A 154 5.45 -4.64 -0.34
N ASP A 155 4.46 -5.30 -0.93
CA ASP A 155 4.35 -6.76 -0.95
C ASP A 155 5.59 -7.34 -1.64
N TYR A 156 6.57 -7.78 -0.86
CA TYR A 156 7.78 -8.48 -1.34
C TYR A 156 7.95 -9.81 -0.61
N ASN A 157 6.84 -10.43 -0.21
CA ASN A 157 6.80 -11.60 0.66
C ASN A 157 6.23 -12.82 -0.09
N LEU A 158 5.82 -13.84 0.67
CA LEU A 158 5.24 -15.07 0.13
C LEU A 158 3.93 -14.82 -0.64
N ASP A 159 3.19 -13.76 -0.30
CA ASP A 159 1.92 -13.43 -0.98
C ASP A 159 2.17 -13.07 -2.44
N VAL A 160 3.30 -12.42 -2.75
CA VAL A 160 3.74 -12.17 -4.13
C VAL A 160 3.98 -13.47 -4.86
N LEU A 161 4.70 -14.40 -4.24
CA LEU A 161 4.99 -15.70 -4.86
C LEU A 161 3.69 -16.45 -5.13
N GLY A 162 2.77 -16.48 -4.16
CA GLY A 162 1.44 -17.08 -4.31
C GLY A 162 0.66 -16.43 -5.46
N ALA A 163 0.70 -15.11 -5.59
CA ALA A 163 0.02 -14.40 -6.66
C ALA A 163 0.59 -14.70 -8.06
N ILE A 164 1.91 -14.82 -8.19
CA ILE A 164 2.55 -15.05 -9.51
C ILE A 164 2.62 -16.54 -9.90
N ARG A 165 2.63 -17.46 -8.92
CA ARG A 165 2.70 -18.91 -9.11
C ARG A 165 1.32 -19.58 -9.14
N GLY A 166 0.37 -19.05 -8.37
CA GLY A 166 -0.85 -19.74 -7.98
C GLY A 166 -0.68 -20.39 -6.61
N THR A 167 -1.63 -20.16 -5.70
CA THR A 167 -1.53 -20.63 -4.31
C THR A 167 -1.53 -22.16 -4.22
N ALA A 168 -2.33 -22.84 -5.04
CA ALA A 168 -2.41 -24.31 -5.01
C ALA A 168 -1.10 -24.95 -5.48
N GLU A 169 -0.51 -24.42 -6.55
CA GLU A 169 0.78 -24.86 -7.08
C GLU A 169 1.90 -24.57 -6.08
N LEU A 170 1.92 -23.38 -5.48
CA LEU A 170 2.91 -23.02 -4.46
C LEU A 170 2.82 -23.93 -3.22
N MET A 171 1.61 -24.34 -2.83
CA MET A 171 1.44 -25.29 -1.72
C MET A 171 2.07 -26.65 -2.02
N THR A 172 1.96 -27.13 -3.26
CA THR A 172 2.63 -28.34 -3.70
C THR A 172 4.14 -28.15 -3.78
N ASP A 173 4.61 -27.00 -4.29
CA ASP A 173 6.03 -26.67 -4.40
C ASP A 173 6.72 -26.67 -3.02
N PHE A 174 6.04 -26.34 -1.92
CA PHE A 174 6.62 -26.43 -0.57
C PHE A 174 7.07 -27.84 -0.20
N TYR A 175 6.35 -28.85 -0.68
CA TYR A 175 6.66 -30.26 -0.40
C TYR A 175 7.60 -30.83 -1.45
N ASP A 176 7.28 -30.64 -2.74
CA ASP A 176 7.99 -31.28 -3.85
C ASP A 176 9.29 -30.56 -4.23
N ASN A 177 9.34 -29.22 -4.11
CA ASN A 177 10.51 -28.41 -4.49
C ASN A 177 10.72 -27.19 -3.56
N PRO A 178 11.05 -27.41 -2.27
CA PRO A 178 11.33 -26.31 -1.34
C PRO A 178 12.53 -25.45 -1.76
N ALA A 179 13.50 -26.01 -2.50
CA ALA A 179 14.66 -25.29 -3.00
C ALA A 179 14.26 -24.22 -4.03
N GLY A 180 13.36 -24.56 -4.96
CA GLY A 180 12.77 -23.65 -5.93
C GLY A 180 12.01 -22.51 -5.26
N VAL A 181 11.20 -22.82 -4.23
CA VAL A 181 10.50 -21.80 -3.41
C VAL A 181 11.50 -20.83 -2.78
N HIS A 182 12.55 -21.33 -2.14
CA HIS A 182 13.59 -20.48 -1.56
C HIS A 182 14.31 -19.63 -2.61
N ASN A 183 14.53 -20.18 -3.81
CA ASN A 183 15.13 -19.42 -4.91
C ASN A 183 14.23 -18.27 -5.37
N ALA A 184 12.95 -18.54 -5.62
CA ALA A 184 11.95 -17.54 -5.99
C ALA A 184 11.86 -16.43 -4.92
N MET A 185 11.80 -16.81 -3.64
CA MET A 185 11.75 -15.88 -2.52
C MET A 185 13.00 -14.99 -2.43
N ARG A 186 14.20 -15.54 -2.67
CA ARG A 186 15.42 -14.72 -2.75
C ARG A 186 15.36 -13.70 -3.89
N GLN A 187 14.79 -14.06 -5.04
CA GLN A 187 14.62 -13.12 -6.14
C GLN A 187 13.61 -12.02 -5.80
N ILE A 188 12.45 -12.37 -5.22
CA ILE A 188 11.44 -11.39 -4.77
C ILE A 188 12.08 -10.41 -3.77
N ASN A 189 12.78 -10.92 -2.75
CA ASN A 189 13.47 -10.09 -1.78
C ASN A 189 14.51 -9.19 -2.44
N LYS A 190 15.36 -9.73 -3.32
CA LYS A 190 16.38 -8.95 -4.03
C LYS A 190 15.76 -7.83 -4.85
N VAL A 191 14.66 -8.10 -5.55
CA VAL A 191 13.97 -7.12 -6.39
C VAL A 191 13.28 -6.05 -5.54
N GLY A 192 12.67 -6.43 -4.41
CA GLY A 192 12.03 -5.50 -3.47
C GLY A 192 13.00 -4.67 -2.64
N SER A 193 14.16 -5.23 -2.30
CA SER A 193 15.19 -4.59 -1.47
C SER A 193 16.30 -3.91 -2.27
N SER A 194 16.25 -3.97 -3.61
CA SER A 194 17.29 -3.34 -4.43
C SER A 194 17.34 -1.84 -4.12
N PRO A 195 18.52 -1.29 -3.77
CA PRO A 195 18.66 0.11 -3.43
C PRO A 195 18.13 0.97 -4.58
N LYS A 196 17.28 1.93 -4.20
CA LYS A 196 16.56 2.83 -5.10
C LYS A 196 17.49 3.73 -5.89
#